data_AF-A0A0B1TYH9-F1
#
_entry.id   AF-A0A0B1TYH9-F1
#
_cell.length_a   1.000
_cell.length_b   1.000
_cell.length_c   1.000
_cell.angle_alpha   90.00
_cell.angle_beta   90.00
_cell.angle_gamma   90.00
#
_symmetry.space_group_name_H-M   'P 1'
#
loop_
_entity.id
_entity.type
_entity.pdbx_description
1 polymer ?
#
loop_
_entity_poly.entity_id
_entity_poly.type
_entity_poly.pdbx_seq_one_letter_code
_entity_poly.pdbx_strand_id
1 'polypeptide(L)'
;MLHHCITAQARESTGVSRRFILQAGVTGLCACFFPWPAVAASKAAKASGLAAAPPAPSAPVGFYMENKAKFLADFKGICAGAEKWMAARVSEPVAKATADDAVRRFESLLPGLPDLGGLANRNQPFITMAGWLTALYQAMREKGLAAKDAGRLLYDLYAADWASIPPQKAHAMGAALFSPAAQASLKEWAETSQQKLLPGDWVGKFIPGDGKAFDLGYDYTECGAVKYFKAQGVAEVAPYYCLNDFLASRAQGTGLARQHTIAQGDALCDFRYKQGRAVTQDWNTETPRFEGKKPA
;
A
#
# COMPACT_ATOMS: atom_id res chain seq x y z
N MET A 1 17.45 29.05 57.39
CA MET A 1 18.16 27.85 56.88
C MET A 1 17.14 27.07 56.06
N LEU A 2 17.05 27.33 54.75
CA LEU A 2 17.74 26.61 53.67
C LEU A 2 17.51 25.10 53.72
N HIS A 3 16.77 24.57 52.73
CA HIS A 3 17.14 23.51 51.76
C HIS A 3 15.84 23.06 51.05
N HIS A 4 15.54 23.63 49.88
CA HIS A 4 15.85 23.12 48.53
C HIS A 4 14.87 22.06 47.99
N CYS A 5 14.08 22.56 47.04
CA CYS A 5 13.42 21.94 45.89
C CYS A 5 14.13 20.70 45.33
N ILE A 6 13.35 19.73 44.81
CA ILE A 6 13.43 19.21 43.42
C ILE A 6 12.13 18.45 43.13
N THR A 7 11.31 19.04 42.27
CA THR A 7 10.26 18.39 41.49
C THR A 7 10.93 17.55 40.40
N ALA A 8 10.71 16.24 40.40
CA ALA A 8 11.15 15.37 39.30
C ALA A 8 10.06 15.32 38.22
N GLN A 9 10.29 16.09 37.17
CA GLN A 9 9.55 16.09 35.91
C GLN A 9 9.39 14.68 35.33
N ALA A 10 8.16 14.39 34.89
CA ALA A 10 7.86 13.34 33.93
C ALA A 10 8.74 13.54 32.69
N ARG A 11 9.61 12.58 32.40
CA ARG A 11 10.39 12.56 31.16
C ARG A 11 9.45 12.31 29.99
N GLU A 12 9.20 13.38 29.25
CA GLU A 12 8.75 13.35 27.86
C GLU A 12 9.68 12.44 27.06
N SER A 13 9.15 11.31 26.57
CA SER A 13 9.82 10.49 25.58
C SER A 13 9.82 11.25 24.26
N THR A 14 10.97 11.86 23.95
CA THR A 14 11.23 12.60 22.72
C THR A 14 10.94 11.74 21.49
N GLY A 15 10.20 12.35 20.56
CA GLY A 15 9.56 11.68 19.45
C GLY A 15 10.53 11.19 18.38
N VAL A 16 10.40 9.92 18.02
CA VAL A 16 10.87 9.40 16.74
C VAL A 16 9.91 9.92 15.66
N SER A 17 10.42 10.82 14.82
CA SER A 17 9.76 11.53 13.72
C SER A 17 8.78 10.66 12.91
N ARG A 18 7.48 10.79 13.22
CA ARG A 18 6.33 10.11 12.60
C ARG A 18 5.87 10.80 11.30
N ARG A 19 6.77 11.10 10.35
CA ARG A 19 6.41 11.91 9.16
C ARG A 19 6.45 11.22 7.79
N PHE A 20 6.75 9.92 7.70
CA PHE A 20 7.07 9.35 6.38
C PHE A 20 5.98 8.52 5.69
N ILE A 21 5.09 7.85 6.44
CA ILE A 21 4.04 7.04 5.79
C ILE A 21 2.99 7.94 5.13
N LEU A 22 2.90 9.21 5.53
CA LEU A 22 2.14 10.20 4.80
C LEU A 22 2.78 10.62 3.47
N GLN A 23 4.07 10.45 3.15
CA GLN A 23 4.53 10.71 1.77
C GLN A 23 4.32 9.53 0.82
N ALA A 24 4.34 8.29 1.34
CA ALA A 24 3.94 7.09 0.59
C ALA A 24 2.40 6.87 0.57
N GLY A 25 1.68 7.45 1.54
CA GLY A 25 0.23 7.39 1.71
C GLY A 25 -0.51 8.66 1.26
N VAL A 26 0.16 9.80 1.12
CA VAL A 26 -0.29 10.96 0.31
C VAL A 26 0.06 10.78 -1.17
N THR A 27 0.86 9.78 -1.53
CA THR A 27 0.84 9.21 -2.89
C THR A 27 -0.24 8.14 -3.05
N GLY A 28 -0.93 7.78 -1.97
CA GLY A 28 -2.22 7.07 -1.94
C GLY A 28 -3.45 8.01 -1.87
N LEU A 29 -3.25 9.32 -1.71
CA LEU A 29 -4.08 10.27 -2.44
C LEU A 29 -3.74 9.98 -3.89
N CYS A 30 -4.70 9.47 -4.64
CA CYS A 30 -4.70 9.58 -6.08
C CYS A 30 -4.22 11.01 -6.41
N ALA A 31 -2.97 11.16 -6.86
CA ALA A 31 -2.57 12.37 -7.57
C ALA A 31 -3.48 12.58 -8.80
N CYS A 32 -4.25 11.56 -9.18
CA CYS A 32 -5.33 11.60 -10.15
C CYS A 32 -6.64 12.27 -9.67
N PHE A 33 -6.78 12.67 -8.39
CA PHE A 33 -7.98 13.40 -7.91
C PHE A 33 -7.78 14.91 -7.75
N PHE A 34 -6.60 15.44 -8.11
CA PHE A 34 -6.43 16.87 -8.35
C PHE A 34 -6.20 17.10 -9.85
N PRO A 35 -7.01 17.93 -10.53
CA PRO A 35 -6.75 18.29 -11.91
C PRO A 35 -5.51 19.19 -11.93
N TRP A 36 -4.39 18.72 -12.50
CA TRP A 36 -3.24 19.58 -12.78
C TRP A 36 -3.12 19.78 -14.30
N PRO A 37 -2.88 21.01 -14.79
CA PRO A 37 -3.06 21.34 -16.19
C PRO A 37 -1.93 20.75 -17.01
N ALA A 38 -2.31 20.23 -18.18
CA ALA A 38 -1.38 19.82 -19.22
C ALA A 38 -0.45 20.99 -19.58
N VAL A 39 0.84 20.88 -19.24
CA VAL A 39 1.84 21.79 -19.79
C VAL A 39 2.16 21.28 -21.20
N ALA A 40 1.65 22.02 -22.17
CA ALA A 40 1.87 21.81 -23.59
C ALA A 40 3.37 21.77 -23.92
N ALA A 41 3.76 20.75 -24.67
CA ALA A 41 5.07 20.66 -25.30
C ALA A 41 5.25 21.83 -26.28
N SER A 42 6.30 22.62 -26.10
CA SER A 42 6.99 23.25 -27.23
C SER A 42 8.41 23.66 -26.83
N LYS A 43 9.42 23.17 -27.56
CA LYS A 43 10.20 24.03 -28.45
C LYS A 43 11.15 23.24 -29.34
N ALA A 44 11.28 23.80 -30.54
CA ALA A 44 11.95 23.31 -31.72
C ALA A 44 13.48 23.20 -31.60
N ALA A 45 14.01 22.36 -32.48
CA ALA A 45 15.42 22.09 -32.71
C ALA A 45 16.14 23.16 -33.56
N LYS A 46 17.45 23.31 -33.31
CA LYS A 46 18.57 23.66 -34.23
C LYS A 46 19.86 23.59 -33.37
N ALA A 47 21.03 23.09 -33.76
CA ALA A 47 21.56 22.66 -35.05
C ALA A 47 22.79 21.73 -34.86
N SER A 48 23.00 20.87 -35.88
CA SER A 48 24.25 20.34 -36.44
C SER A 48 25.54 20.21 -35.60
N GLY A 49 25.97 18.96 -35.44
CA GLY A 49 27.37 18.56 -35.31
C GLY A 49 27.47 17.04 -35.50
N LEU A 50 28.35 16.55 -36.37
CA LEU A 50 28.63 15.12 -36.49
C LEU A 50 29.27 14.63 -35.18
N ALA A 51 28.43 14.14 -34.27
CA ALA A 51 28.85 13.39 -33.09
C ALA A 51 28.58 11.91 -33.34
N ALA A 52 29.48 11.06 -32.83
CA ALA A 52 29.35 9.61 -32.88
C ALA A 52 27.95 9.17 -32.45
N ALA A 53 27.41 8.14 -33.10
CA ALA A 53 26.09 7.60 -32.77
C ALA A 53 26.01 7.35 -31.26
N PRO A 54 25.01 7.94 -30.56
CA PRO A 54 24.85 7.69 -29.14
C PRO A 54 24.69 6.19 -28.91
N PRO A 55 25.24 5.63 -27.82
CA PRO A 55 25.01 4.24 -27.47
C PRO A 55 23.50 3.99 -27.47
N ALA A 56 23.09 2.84 -28.00
CA ALA A 56 21.70 2.43 -27.99
C ALA A 56 21.13 2.69 -26.58
N PRO A 57 19.96 3.36 -26.46
CA PRO A 57 19.41 3.65 -25.15
C PRO A 57 19.33 2.34 -24.38
N SER A 58 20.00 2.29 -23.22
CA SER A 58 19.81 1.21 -22.27
C SER A 58 18.32 1.06 -22.04
N ALA A 59 17.83 -0.18 -21.98
CA ALA A 59 16.43 -0.43 -21.62
C ALA A 59 16.04 0.46 -20.42
N PRO A 60 14.85 1.08 -20.42
CA PRO A 60 14.46 2.00 -19.37
C PRO A 60 14.72 1.34 -18.01
N VAL A 61 15.46 2.03 -17.15
CA VAL A 61 15.61 1.60 -15.76
C VAL A 61 14.20 1.62 -15.19
N GLY A 62 13.65 0.48 -14.76
CA GLY A 62 12.26 0.44 -14.29
C GLY A 62 12.02 1.39 -13.12
N PHE A 63 10.78 1.82 -12.91
CA PHE A 63 10.36 2.81 -11.90
C PHE A 63 11.01 2.60 -10.52
N TYR A 64 11.04 1.35 -10.05
CA TYR A 64 11.65 0.99 -8.77
C TYR A 64 13.14 1.21 -8.72
N MET A 65 13.85 0.91 -9.81
CA MET A 65 15.31 1.01 -9.87
C MET A 65 15.77 2.46 -10.04
N GLU A 66 15.03 3.28 -10.78
CA GLU A 66 15.25 4.74 -10.84
C GLU A 66 15.12 5.39 -9.47
N ASN A 67 14.22 4.86 -8.63
CA ASN A 67 13.88 5.40 -7.31
C ASN A 67 14.39 4.52 -6.16
N LYS A 68 15.38 3.64 -6.39
CA LYS A 68 15.82 2.60 -5.46
C LYS A 68 16.11 3.13 -4.06
N ALA A 69 16.90 4.20 -3.98
CA ALA A 69 17.31 4.79 -2.69
C ALA A 69 16.11 5.25 -1.85
N LYS A 70 15.09 5.83 -2.51
CA LYS A 70 13.87 6.27 -1.85
C LYS A 70 13.07 5.08 -1.32
N PHE A 71 12.83 4.05 -2.15
CA PHE A 71 12.08 2.87 -1.71
C PHE A 71 12.75 2.15 -0.54
N LEU A 72 14.07 2.06 -0.54
CA LEU A 72 14.82 1.50 0.59
C LEU A 72 14.70 2.36 1.85
N ALA A 73 14.78 3.68 1.73
CA ALA A 73 14.63 4.58 2.86
C ALA A 73 13.22 4.49 3.47
N ASP A 74 12.19 4.49 2.62
CA ASP A 74 10.80 4.33 3.05
C ASP A 74 10.61 3.01 3.81
N PHE A 75 11.13 1.91 3.26
CA PHE A 75 10.99 0.59 3.89
C PHE A 75 11.79 0.43 5.18
N LYS A 76 12.97 1.06 5.29
CA LYS A 76 13.72 1.14 6.56
C LYS A 76 12.88 1.81 7.65
N GLY A 77 12.12 2.85 7.30
CA GLY A 77 11.15 3.49 8.19
C GLY A 77 10.07 2.52 8.68
N ILE A 78 9.51 1.71 7.77
CA ILE A 78 8.56 0.64 8.13
C ILE A 78 9.21 -0.39 9.07
N CYS A 79 10.43 -0.84 8.75
CA CYS A 79 11.15 -1.83 9.54
C CYS A 79 11.48 -1.37 10.96
N ALA A 80 11.68 -0.06 11.18
CA ALA A 80 11.83 0.48 12.53
C ALA A 80 10.55 0.35 13.39
N GLY A 81 9.37 0.46 12.76
CA GLY A 81 8.09 0.14 13.42
C GLY A 81 7.91 -1.37 13.64
N ALA A 82 8.27 -2.16 12.63
CA ALA A 82 8.22 -3.62 12.68
C ALA A 82 9.10 -4.19 13.80
N GLU A 83 10.31 -3.67 13.98
CA GLU A 83 11.22 -4.06 15.06
C GLU A 83 10.57 -3.88 16.44
N LYS A 84 10.00 -2.69 16.71
CA LYS A 84 9.29 -2.42 17.96
C LYS A 84 8.10 -3.33 18.17
N TRP A 85 7.34 -3.60 17.11
CA TRP A 85 6.19 -4.50 17.16
C TRP A 85 6.62 -5.95 17.47
N MET A 86 7.72 -6.42 16.87
CA MET A 86 8.25 -7.77 17.06
C MET A 86 8.88 -7.95 18.44
N ALA A 87 9.54 -6.93 19.00
CA ALA A 87 10.18 -6.99 20.32
C ALA A 87 9.20 -7.31 21.47
N ALA A 88 7.88 -7.13 21.25
CA ALA A 88 6.85 -7.54 22.20
C ALA A 88 6.51 -9.06 22.14
N ARG A 89 7.09 -9.81 21.19
CA ARG A 89 6.74 -11.20 20.87
C ARG A 89 7.95 -12.12 20.76
N VAL A 90 9.09 -11.56 20.35
CA VAL A 90 10.40 -12.23 20.30
C VAL A 90 11.43 -11.38 21.02
N SER A 91 12.61 -11.92 21.30
CA SER A 91 13.68 -11.13 21.95
C SER A 91 14.11 -9.95 21.07
N GLU A 92 14.54 -8.86 21.71
CA GLU A 92 15.00 -7.65 21.00
C GLU A 92 16.08 -7.93 19.94
N PRO A 93 17.12 -8.76 20.19
CA PRO A 93 18.09 -9.10 19.16
C PRO A 93 17.49 -9.82 17.96
N VAL A 94 16.49 -10.70 18.18
CA VAL A 94 15.78 -11.39 17.11
C VAL A 94 14.90 -10.42 16.33
N ALA A 95 14.19 -9.51 17.00
CA ALA A 95 13.37 -8.48 16.35
C ALA A 95 14.22 -7.59 15.45
N LYS A 96 15.35 -7.09 15.96
CA LYS A 96 16.28 -6.27 15.19
C LYS A 96 16.87 -7.03 14.00
N ALA A 97 17.38 -8.24 14.22
CA ALA A 97 17.94 -9.05 13.14
C ALA A 97 16.91 -9.35 12.03
N THR A 98 15.65 -9.56 12.42
CA THR A 98 14.54 -9.80 11.48
C THR A 98 14.23 -8.54 10.66
N ALA A 99 14.19 -7.36 11.29
CA ALA A 99 13.97 -6.09 10.59
C ALA A 99 15.12 -5.76 9.61
N ASP A 100 16.37 -5.95 10.03
CA ASP A 100 17.55 -5.76 9.17
C ASP A 100 17.55 -6.74 7.99
N ASP A 101 17.10 -7.98 8.21
CA ASP A 101 16.96 -8.99 7.15
C ASP A 101 15.86 -8.66 6.16
N ALA A 102 14.71 -8.20 6.63
CA ALA A 102 13.64 -7.74 5.77
C ALA A 102 14.14 -6.65 4.81
N VAL A 103 14.90 -5.66 5.28
CA VAL A 103 15.46 -4.59 4.43
C VAL A 103 16.33 -5.15 3.30
N ARG A 104 17.22 -6.11 3.61
CA ARG A 104 18.07 -6.76 2.58
C ARG A 104 17.26 -7.54 1.56
N ARG A 105 16.20 -8.24 2.01
CA ARG A 105 15.28 -8.96 1.13
C ARG A 105 14.54 -8.01 0.22
N PHE A 106 13.99 -6.91 0.75
CA PHE A 106 13.30 -5.92 -0.07
C PHE A 106 14.22 -5.31 -1.12
N GLU A 107 15.48 -5.01 -0.78
CA GLU A 107 16.46 -4.57 -1.76
C GLU A 107 16.65 -5.55 -2.92
N SER A 108 16.66 -6.86 -2.61
CA SER A 108 16.79 -7.92 -3.60
C SER A 108 15.51 -8.11 -4.43
N LEU A 109 14.34 -7.77 -3.88
CA LEU A 109 13.05 -7.83 -4.56
C LEU A 109 12.82 -6.65 -5.52
N LEU A 110 13.42 -5.48 -5.28
CA LEU A 110 13.17 -4.24 -6.04
C LEU A 110 13.27 -4.41 -7.56
N PRO A 111 14.30 -5.08 -8.15
CA PRO A 111 14.38 -5.25 -9.60
C PRO A 111 13.25 -6.11 -10.20
N GLY A 112 12.61 -6.95 -9.38
CA GLY A 112 11.55 -7.87 -9.79
C GLY A 112 10.14 -7.41 -9.40
N LEU A 113 9.99 -6.25 -8.76
CA LEU A 113 8.66 -5.69 -8.48
C LEU A 113 8.00 -5.25 -9.79
N PRO A 114 6.70 -5.59 -10.01
CA PRO A 114 5.96 -5.13 -11.18
C PRO A 114 5.95 -3.60 -11.31
N ASP A 115 6.60 -3.08 -12.35
CA ASP A 115 6.43 -1.70 -12.78
C ASP A 115 5.08 -1.58 -13.49
N LEU A 116 4.16 -0.83 -12.89
CA LEU A 116 2.81 -0.63 -13.39
C LEU A 116 2.66 0.71 -14.12
N GLY A 117 3.76 1.37 -14.49
CA GLY A 117 3.75 2.73 -15.04
C GLY A 117 3.97 3.81 -13.98
N GLY A 118 4.60 3.45 -12.86
CA GLY A 118 4.99 4.36 -11.79
C GLY A 118 3.81 5.13 -11.19
N LEU A 119 4.03 6.42 -10.89
CA LEU A 119 3.06 7.28 -10.20
C LEU A 119 1.79 7.57 -11.01
N ALA A 120 1.80 7.32 -12.33
CA ALA A 120 0.62 7.50 -13.18
C ALA A 120 -0.42 6.39 -12.94
N ASN A 121 0.00 5.22 -12.44
CA ASN A 121 -0.91 4.12 -12.14
C ASN A 121 -1.34 4.13 -10.68
N ARG A 122 -2.64 4.25 -10.45
CA ARG A 122 -3.26 4.24 -9.12
C ARG A 122 -2.90 3.01 -8.27
N ASN A 123 -2.52 1.90 -8.90
CA ASN A 123 -2.22 0.64 -8.21
C ASN A 123 -0.74 0.45 -7.85
N GLN A 124 0.16 1.29 -8.36
CA GLN A 124 1.61 1.19 -8.09
C GLN A 124 1.95 1.17 -6.58
N PRO A 125 1.34 2.00 -5.72
CA PRO A 125 1.64 1.97 -4.29
C PRO A 125 1.29 0.63 -3.62
N PHE A 126 0.24 -0.07 -4.12
CA PHE A 126 -0.18 -1.36 -3.57
C PHE A 126 0.82 -2.48 -3.89
N ILE A 127 1.49 -2.45 -5.04
CA ILE A 127 2.60 -3.38 -5.33
C ILE A 127 3.78 -3.12 -4.40
N THR A 128 4.10 -1.85 -4.13
CA THR A 128 5.17 -1.51 -3.17
C THR A 128 4.88 -2.07 -1.79
N MET A 129 3.66 -1.89 -1.28
CA MET A 129 3.23 -2.46 0.01
C MET A 129 3.25 -3.99 0.01
N ALA A 130 2.90 -4.63 -1.12
CA ALA A 130 3.01 -6.08 -1.27
C ALA A 130 4.48 -6.55 -1.22
N GLY A 131 5.41 -5.80 -1.81
CA GLY A 131 6.85 -6.03 -1.70
C GLY A 131 7.34 -5.93 -0.26
N TRP A 132 6.90 -4.92 0.48
CA TRP A 132 7.22 -4.76 1.91
C TRP A 132 6.72 -5.94 2.75
N LEU A 133 5.46 -6.35 2.57
CA LEU A 133 4.91 -7.48 3.30
C LEU A 133 5.61 -8.79 2.95
N THR A 134 6.00 -8.99 1.68
CA THR A 134 6.77 -10.16 1.25
C THR A 134 8.11 -10.22 1.96
N ALA A 135 8.87 -9.12 1.96
CA ALA A 135 10.17 -9.06 2.60
C ALA A 135 10.09 -9.28 4.12
N LEU A 136 9.13 -8.63 4.78
CA LEU A 136 8.86 -8.83 6.21
C LEU A 136 8.49 -10.28 6.50
N TYR A 137 7.54 -10.84 5.77
CA TYR A 137 7.08 -12.20 6.01
C TYR A 137 8.18 -13.24 5.79
N GLN A 138 8.97 -13.12 4.72
CA GLN A 138 10.08 -14.04 4.47
C GLN A 138 11.09 -14.04 5.62
N ALA A 139 11.46 -12.85 6.15
CA ALA A 139 12.36 -12.74 7.29
C ALA A 139 11.72 -13.30 8.59
N MET A 140 10.44 -12.98 8.83
CA MET A 140 9.69 -13.43 10.01
C MET A 140 9.49 -14.96 10.02
N ARG A 141 9.22 -15.57 8.85
CA ARG A 141 9.00 -17.01 8.69
C ARG A 141 10.19 -17.84 9.13
N GLU A 142 11.41 -17.37 8.87
CA GLU A 142 12.63 -18.04 9.34
C GLU A 142 12.80 -18.03 10.87
N LYS A 143 12.05 -17.18 11.57
CA LYS A 143 11.99 -17.12 13.04
C LYS A 143 10.75 -17.82 13.62
N GLY A 144 10.01 -18.57 12.79
CA GLY A 144 8.83 -19.33 13.19
C GLY A 144 7.54 -18.50 13.29
N LEU A 145 7.55 -17.24 12.85
CA LEU A 145 6.35 -16.40 12.81
C LEU A 145 5.51 -16.71 11.56
N ALA A 146 4.20 -16.81 11.72
CA ALA A 146 3.29 -17.21 10.65
C ALA A 146 2.90 -16.03 9.74
N ALA A 147 2.26 -16.33 8.60
CA ALA A 147 1.72 -15.30 7.69
C ALA A 147 0.73 -14.36 8.40
N LYS A 148 -0.06 -14.91 9.34
CA LYS A 148 -0.95 -14.15 10.20
C LYS A 148 -0.21 -13.10 11.02
N ASP A 149 1.00 -13.41 11.51
CA ASP A 149 1.79 -12.47 12.31
C ASP A 149 2.34 -11.33 11.46
N ALA A 150 2.84 -11.63 10.26
CA ALA A 150 3.30 -10.60 9.31
C ALA A 150 2.14 -9.72 8.83
N GLY A 151 1.00 -10.33 8.53
CA GLY A 151 -0.23 -9.60 8.21
C GLY A 151 -0.70 -8.72 9.35
N ARG A 152 -0.64 -9.21 10.60
CA ARG A 152 -1.03 -8.45 11.79
C ARG A 152 -0.09 -7.28 12.04
N LEU A 153 1.21 -7.49 11.87
CA LEU A 153 2.22 -6.45 11.96
C LEU A 153 1.90 -5.32 10.97
N LEU A 154 1.69 -5.65 9.68
CA LEU A 154 1.33 -4.64 8.68
C LEU A 154 0.03 -3.91 9.05
N TYR A 155 -1.00 -4.64 9.48
CA TYR A 155 -2.28 -4.07 9.89
C TYR A 155 -2.15 -3.09 11.06
N ASP A 156 -1.38 -3.45 12.09
CA ASP A 156 -1.17 -2.60 13.27
C ASP A 156 -0.35 -1.35 12.93
N LEU A 157 0.69 -1.48 12.08
CA LEU A 157 1.45 -0.32 11.59
C LEU A 157 0.55 0.62 10.78
N TYR A 158 -0.25 0.08 9.85
CA TYR A 158 -1.15 0.86 9.02
C TYR A 158 -2.27 1.53 9.83
N ALA A 159 -2.77 0.87 10.87
CA ALA A 159 -3.70 1.46 11.81
C ALA A 159 -3.07 2.65 12.57
N ALA A 160 -1.82 2.52 13.01
CA ALA A 160 -1.10 3.60 13.66
C ALA A 160 -0.87 4.80 12.73
N ASP A 161 -0.64 4.54 11.43
CA ASP A 161 -0.52 5.60 10.43
C ASP A 161 -1.83 6.35 10.24
N TRP A 162 -2.95 5.65 10.06
CA TRP A 162 -4.26 6.30 9.97
C TRP A 162 -4.62 7.08 11.23
N ALA A 163 -4.30 6.55 12.41
CA ALA A 163 -4.51 7.25 13.68
C ALA A 163 -3.65 8.52 13.82
N SER A 164 -2.55 8.64 13.07
CA SER A 164 -1.72 9.85 13.06
C SER A 164 -2.27 10.97 12.16
N ILE A 165 -3.26 10.66 11.31
CA ILE A 165 -3.87 11.61 10.38
C ILE A 165 -5.04 12.31 11.09
N PRO A 166 -5.12 13.65 11.07
CA PRO A 166 -6.28 14.36 11.62
C PRO A 166 -7.59 13.88 10.96
N PRO A 167 -8.65 13.55 11.74
CA PRO A 167 -9.88 12.98 11.19
C PRO A 167 -10.50 13.79 10.05
N GLN A 168 -10.47 15.13 10.13
CA GLN A 168 -11.01 15.99 9.09
C GLN A 168 -10.24 15.84 7.77
N LYS A 169 -8.91 15.67 7.85
CA LYS A 169 -8.07 15.45 6.68
C LYS A 169 -8.33 14.07 6.08
N ALA A 170 -8.44 13.03 6.91
CA ALA A 170 -8.76 11.68 6.44
C ALA A 170 -10.15 11.62 5.76
N HIS A 171 -11.16 12.27 6.35
CA HIS A 171 -12.49 12.38 5.76
C HIS A 171 -12.49 13.16 4.44
N ALA A 172 -11.71 14.25 4.34
CA ALA A 172 -11.57 14.99 3.09
C ALA A 172 -10.95 14.13 1.97
N MET A 173 -9.95 13.30 2.31
CA MET A 173 -9.38 12.33 1.37
C MET A 173 -10.44 11.31 0.91
N GLY A 174 -11.28 10.83 1.82
CA GLY A 174 -12.37 9.90 1.50
C GLY A 174 -13.48 10.52 0.65
N ALA A 175 -13.87 11.76 0.94
CA ALA A 175 -14.91 12.47 0.20
C ALA A 175 -14.55 12.64 -1.28
N ALA A 176 -13.26 12.83 -1.59
CA ALA A 176 -12.77 12.98 -2.97
C ALA A 176 -13.12 11.79 -3.87
N LEU A 177 -13.17 10.56 -3.33
CA LEU A 177 -13.52 9.34 -4.05
C LEU A 177 -14.90 9.41 -4.72
N PHE A 178 -15.83 10.15 -4.15
CA PHE A 178 -17.21 10.23 -4.62
C PHE A 178 -17.46 11.40 -5.57
N SER A 179 -16.44 12.24 -5.82
CA SER A 179 -16.57 13.34 -6.78
C SER A 179 -16.83 12.82 -8.21
N PRO A 180 -17.55 13.56 -9.06
CA PRO A 180 -17.76 13.16 -10.46
C PRO A 180 -16.46 12.90 -11.22
N ALA A 181 -15.44 13.74 -10.98
CA ALA A 181 -14.11 13.56 -11.59
C ALA A 181 -13.46 12.24 -11.15
N ALA A 182 -13.59 11.89 -9.87
CA ALA A 182 -13.04 10.65 -9.36
C ALA A 182 -13.71 9.40 -9.95
N GLN A 183 -15.04 9.43 -10.06
CA GLN A 183 -15.80 8.34 -10.66
C GLN A 183 -15.53 8.20 -12.16
N ALA A 184 -15.38 9.32 -12.88
CA ALA A 184 -14.99 9.32 -14.29
C ALA A 184 -13.60 8.71 -14.49
N SER A 185 -12.61 9.12 -13.69
CA SER A 185 -11.26 8.55 -13.72
C SER A 185 -11.25 7.06 -13.38
N LEU A 186 -12.04 6.63 -12.39
CA LEU A 186 -12.17 5.22 -12.04
C LEU A 186 -12.80 4.40 -13.18
N LYS A 187 -13.81 4.95 -13.85
CA LYS A 187 -14.45 4.32 -15.00
C LYS A 187 -13.47 4.16 -16.17
N GLU A 188 -12.74 5.22 -16.51
CA GLU A 188 -11.71 5.20 -17.56
C GLU A 188 -10.60 4.19 -17.24
N TRP A 189 -10.12 4.16 -15.99
CA TRP A 189 -9.16 3.16 -15.55
C TRP A 189 -9.72 1.74 -15.70
N ALA A 190 -10.98 1.51 -15.29
CA ALA A 190 -11.61 0.20 -15.39
C ALA A 190 -11.72 -0.28 -16.85
N GLU A 191 -12.12 0.59 -17.77
CA GLU A 191 -12.18 0.33 -19.21
C GLU A 191 -10.78 0.01 -19.78
N THR A 192 -9.78 0.80 -19.43
CA THR A 192 -8.39 0.60 -19.89
C THR A 192 -7.80 -0.70 -19.33
N SER A 193 -8.11 -1.04 -18.08
CA SER A 193 -7.60 -2.25 -17.43
C SER A 193 -8.01 -3.55 -18.15
N GLN A 194 -9.11 -3.54 -18.90
CA GLN A 194 -9.56 -4.69 -19.69
C GLN A 194 -8.57 -5.08 -20.80
N GLN A 195 -7.72 -4.15 -21.23
CA GLN A 195 -6.68 -4.40 -22.24
C GLN A 195 -5.50 -5.20 -21.67
N LYS A 196 -5.37 -5.29 -20.34
CA LYS A 196 -4.33 -6.07 -19.64
C LYS A 196 -2.90 -5.76 -20.11
N LEU A 197 -2.63 -4.49 -20.43
CA LEU A 197 -1.35 -4.02 -20.96
C LEU A 197 -0.18 -4.31 -20.00
N LEU A 198 -0.46 -4.38 -18.70
CA LEU A 198 0.50 -4.61 -17.63
C LEU A 198 0.11 -5.90 -16.90
N PRO A 199 0.78 -7.04 -17.15
CA PRO A 199 0.37 -8.34 -16.61
C PRO A 199 0.32 -8.40 -15.07
N GLY A 200 1.16 -7.60 -14.40
CA GLY A 200 1.22 -7.50 -12.94
C GLY A 200 0.15 -6.59 -12.31
N ASP A 201 -0.65 -5.89 -13.11
CA ASP A 201 -1.68 -4.96 -12.62
C ASP A 201 -3.00 -5.68 -12.28
N TRP A 202 -3.91 -4.93 -11.68
CA TRP A 202 -5.30 -5.28 -11.45
C TRP A 202 -6.12 -5.08 -12.73
N VAL A 203 -7.15 -5.90 -12.86
CA VAL A 203 -8.20 -5.71 -13.87
C VAL A 203 -9.49 -5.48 -13.11
N GLY A 204 -10.22 -4.41 -13.44
CA GLY A 204 -11.43 -4.07 -12.72
C GLY A 204 -12.57 -3.57 -13.59
N LYS A 205 -13.77 -3.61 -13.02
CA LYS A 205 -15.02 -3.11 -13.60
C LYS A 205 -15.59 -2.03 -12.71
N PHE A 206 -15.98 -0.91 -13.29
CA PHE A 206 -16.69 0.14 -12.58
C PHE A 206 -18.15 -0.27 -12.35
N ILE A 207 -18.64 -0.13 -11.12
CA ILE A 207 -20.02 -0.41 -10.74
C ILE A 207 -20.68 0.91 -10.27
N PRO A 208 -21.62 1.49 -11.03
CA PRO A 208 -22.32 2.69 -10.57
C PRO A 208 -23.12 2.39 -9.29
N GLY A 209 -23.26 3.38 -8.42
CA GLY A 209 -24.13 3.30 -7.26
C GLY A 209 -25.58 2.98 -7.64
N ASP A 210 -26.26 2.21 -6.81
CA ASP A 210 -27.66 1.82 -7.03
C ASP A 210 -28.68 2.82 -6.43
N GLY A 211 -28.18 3.92 -5.85
CA GLY A 211 -28.97 4.93 -5.16
C GLY A 211 -29.57 4.46 -3.84
N LYS A 212 -29.22 3.25 -3.37
CA LYS A 212 -29.78 2.61 -2.18
C LYS A 212 -28.67 1.99 -1.32
N ALA A 213 -28.19 0.81 -1.68
CA ALA A 213 -27.25 0.02 -0.88
C ALA A 213 -25.82 0.56 -0.92
N PHE A 214 -25.41 1.23 -2.01
CA PHE A 214 -24.10 1.84 -2.13
C PHE A 214 -24.09 2.99 -3.16
N ASP A 215 -23.16 3.92 -2.99
CA ASP A 215 -23.08 5.14 -3.79
C ASP A 215 -22.02 5.02 -4.91
N LEU A 216 -21.03 4.13 -4.72
CA LEU A 216 -19.97 3.84 -5.67
C LEU A 216 -19.44 2.41 -5.47
N GLY A 217 -19.14 1.69 -6.55
CA GLY A 217 -18.48 0.40 -6.46
C GLY A 217 -17.50 0.13 -7.59
N TYR A 218 -16.70 -0.91 -7.41
CA TYR A 218 -15.92 -1.53 -8.47
C TYR A 218 -15.61 -2.98 -8.11
N ASP A 219 -15.48 -3.82 -9.13
CA ASP A 219 -15.08 -5.22 -8.98
C ASP A 219 -13.67 -5.40 -9.51
N TYR A 220 -12.75 -5.95 -8.73
CA TYR A 220 -11.51 -6.50 -9.31
C TYR A 220 -11.77 -7.93 -9.76
N THR A 221 -11.49 -8.22 -11.03
CA THR A 221 -11.51 -9.59 -11.60
C THR A 221 -10.11 -10.20 -11.66
N GLU A 222 -9.07 -9.37 -11.56
CA GLU A 222 -7.69 -9.81 -11.35
C GLU A 222 -7.01 -8.89 -10.33
N CYS A 223 -6.13 -9.44 -9.50
CA CYS A 223 -5.47 -8.72 -8.42
C CYS A 223 -3.94 -8.78 -8.55
N GLY A 224 -3.31 -7.63 -8.77
CA GLY A 224 -1.85 -7.52 -8.89
C GLY A 224 -1.10 -8.00 -7.64
N ALA A 225 -1.60 -7.68 -6.45
CA ALA A 225 -1.02 -8.16 -5.19
C ALA A 225 -1.09 -9.69 -5.06
N VAL A 226 -2.22 -10.32 -5.39
CA VAL A 226 -2.35 -11.79 -5.35
C VAL A 226 -1.40 -12.45 -6.35
N LYS A 227 -1.34 -11.95 -7.59
CA LYS A 227 -0.38 -12.41 -8.60
C LYS A 227 1.06 -12.32 -8.07
N TYR A 228 1.42 -11.18 -7.49
CA TYR A 228 2.73 -10.94 -6.93
C TYR A 228 3.05 -11.90 -5.78
N PHE A 229 2.19 -12.02 -4.76
CA PHE A 229 2.42 -12.92 -3.63
C PHE A 229 2.55 -14.39 -4.05
N LYS A 230 1.77 -14.84 -5.04
CA LYS A 230 1.92 -16.18 -5.63
C LYS A 230 3.27 -16.36 -6.29
N ALA A 231 3.70 -15.40 -7.12
CA ALA A 231 5.00 -15.45 -7.79
C ALA A 231 6.18 -15.46 -6.79
N GLN A 232 6.00 -14.85 -5.61
CA GLN A 232 6.98 -14.83 -4.52
C GLN A 232 6.90 -16.04 -3.57
N GLY A 233 5.99 -16.99 -3.81
CA GLY A 233 5.82 -18.18 -2.96
C GLY A 233 5.33 -17.86 -1.54
N VAL A 234 4.51 -16.82 -1.40
CA VAL A 234 3.94 -16.33 -0.13
C VAL A 234 2.45 -16.01 -0.23
N ALA A 235 1.70 -16.72 -1.08
CA ALA A 235 0.27 -16.48 -1.33
C ALA A 235 -0.57 -16.39 -0.05
N GLU A 236 -0.16 -17.09 1.01
CA GLU A 236 -0.80 -17.09 2.33
C GLU A 236 -0.85 -15.73 3.04
N VAL A 237 -0.06 -14.73 2.63
CA VAL A 237 -0.14 -13.38 3.21
C VAL A 237 -1.23 -12.51 2.55
N ALA A 238 -1.64 -12.85 1.33
CA ALA A 238 -2.53 -12.03 0.52
C ALA A 238 -3.86 -11.68 1.22
N PRO A 239 -4.52 -12.61 1.92
CA PRO A 239 -5.77 -12.27 2.58
C PRO A 239 -5.61 -11.26 3.72
N TYR A 240 -4.50 -11.32 4.46
CA TYR A 240 -4.21 -10.38 5.53
C TYR A 240 -3.87 -8.99 4.99
N TYR A 241 -3.19 -8.94 3.85
CA TYR A 241 -2.93 -7.69 3.11
C TYR A 241 -4.23 -6.96 2.78
N CYS A 242 -5.27 -7.68 2.35
CA CYS A 242 -6.57 -7.13 1.98
C CYS A 242 -7.38 -6.54 3.15
N LEU A 243 -7.00 -6.81 4.41
CA LEU A 243 -7.69 -6.25 5.59
C LEU A 243 -7.44 -4.76 5.77
N ASN A 244 -6.33 -4.25 5.21
CA ASN A 244 -5.96 -2.83 5.27
C ASN A 244 -6.99 -1.92 4.59
N ASP A 245 -7.75 -2.43 3.62
CA ASP A 245 -8.80 -1.67 2.92
C ASP A 245 -9.86 -1.15 3.90
N PHE A 246 -10.20 -1.94 4.92
CA PHE A 246 -11.19 -1.56 5.92
C PHE A 246 -10.67 -0.51 6.91
N LEU A 247 -9.37 -0.55 7.25
CA LEU A 247 -8.73 0.50 8.05
C LEU A 247 -8.76 1.84 7.31
N ALA A 248 -8.34 1.85 6.05
CA ALA A 248 -8.36 3.04 5.22
C ALA A 248 -9.78 3.58 5.08
N SER A 249 -10.74 2.70 4.76
CA SER A 249 -12.13 3.13 4.59
C SER A 249 -12.75 3.69 5.86
N ARG A 250 -12.47 3.09 7.02
CA ARG A 250 -12.94 3.55 8.33
C ARG A 250 -12.38 4.93 8.64
N ALA A 251 -11.07 5.11 8.49
CA ALA A 251 -10.41 6.38 8.75
C ALA A 251 -10.87 7.49 7.78
N GLN A 252 -11.16 7.13 6.53
CA GLN A 252 -11.59 8.06 5.50
C GLN A 252 -13.11 8.31 5.47
N GLY A 253 -13.90 7.54 6.22
CA GLY A 253 -15.36 7.64 6.19
C GLY A 253 -16.00 7.23 4.85
N THR A 254 -15.32 6.40 4.05
CA THR A 254 -15.85 5.96 2.72
C THR A 254 -16.85 4.81 2.83
N GLY A 255 -16.94 4.18 4.01
CA GLY A 255 -17.97 3.20 4.32
C GLY A 255 -17.93 1.97 3.44
N LEU A 256 -16.75 1.39 3.21
CA LEU A 256 -16.54 0.15 2.45
C LEU A 256 -17.29 -1.02 3.11
N ALA A 257 -17.93 -1.82 2.27
CA ALA A 257 -18.32 -3.19 2.55
C ALA A 257 -17.93 -4.07 1.35
N ARG A 258 -17.53 -5.31 1.63
CA ARG A 258 -17.09 -6.29 0.63
C ARG A 258 -17.57 -7.68 1.05
N GLN A 259 -18.09 -8.48 0.13
CA GLN A 259 -18.53 -9.86 0.41
C GLN A 259 -17.58 -10.90 -0.17
N HIS A 260 -16.99 -10.60 -1.33
CA HIS A 260 -16.11 -11.49 -2.08
C HIS A 260 -14.70 -10.89 -2.13
N THR A 261 -13.68 -11.74 -2.00
CA THR A 261 -12.27 -11.35 -2.05
C THR A 261 -11.45 -12.40 -2.78
N ILE A 262 -10.80 -12.03 -3.89
CA ILE A 262 -9.91 -12.93 -4.67
C ILE A 262 -8.86 -13.60 -3.78
N ALA A 263 -8.27 -12.87 -2.84
CA ALA A 263 -7.26 -13.43 -1.93
C ALA A 263 -7.82 -14.57 -1.05
N GLN A 264 -9.13 -14.59 -0.79
CA GLN A 264 -9.81 -15.65 -0.03
C GLN A 264 -10.32 -16.80 -0.92
N GLY A 265 -10.11 -16.73 -2.24
CA GLY A 265 -10.49 -17.77 -3.21
C GLY A 265 -11.73 -17.45 -4.04
N ASP A 266 -12.34 -16.28 -3.85
CA ASP A 266 -13.49 -15.87 -4.67
C ASP A 266 -13.08 -15.50 -6.11
N ALA A 267 -14.05 -15.47 -7.01
CA ALA A 267 -13.84 -15.08 -8.41
C ALA A 267 -13.51 -13.59 -8.61
N LEU A 268 -13.85 -12.73 -7.64
CA LEU A 268 -13.65 -11.28 -7.70
C LEU A 268 -13.54 -10.65 -6.31
N CYS A 269 -13.09 -9.39 -6.25
CA CYS A 269 -13.24 -8.54 -5.08
C CYS A 269 -14.34 -7.50 -5.33
N ASP A 270 -15.42 -7.47 -4.55
CA ASP A 270 -16.57 -6.57 -4.76
C ASP A 270 -16.57 -5.35 -3.83
N PHE A 271 -15.82 -4.31 -4.19
CA PHE A 271 -15.78 -3.10 -3.39
C PHE A 271 -17.10 -2.32 -3.54
N ARG A 272 -17.82 -2.12 -2.44
CA ARG A 272 -19.03 -1.30 -2.38
C ARG A 272 -18.82 -0.22 -1.33
N TYR A 273 -18.94 1.05 -1.71
CA TYR A 273 -18.76 2.21 -0.83
C TYR A 273 -20.06 2.96 -0.65
N LYS A 274 -20.34 3.38 0.58
CA LYS A 274 -21.48 4.23 0.91
C LYS A 274 -21.04 5.32 1.87
N GLN A 275 -21.21 6.59 1.47
CA GLN A 275 -20.84 7.73 2.30
C GLN A 275 -21.55 7.65 3.65
N GLY A 276 -20.80 7.85 4.73
CA GLY A 276 -21.34 7.84 6.09
C GLY A 276 -21.74 6.46 6.63
N ARG A 277 -21.65 5.38 5.84
CA ARG A 277 -21.86 4.02 6.36
C ARG A 277 -20.72 3.66 7.30
N ALA A 278 -21.06 3.18 8.49
CA ALA A 278 -20.07 2.61 9.40
C ALA A 278 -19.42 1.38 8.78
N VAL A 279 -18.09 1.35 8.74
CA VAL A 279 -17.35 0.14 8.35
C VAL A 279 -17.44 -0.85 9.51
N THR A 280 -18.06 -2.00 9.32
CA THR A 280 -18.16 -3.04 10.37
C THR A 280 -17.08 -4.11 10.23
N GLN A 281 -16.52 -4.23 9.04
CA GLN A 281 -15.48 -5.20 8.69
C GLN A 281 -14.10 -4.73 9.16
N ASP A 282 -13.27 -5.67 9.62
CA ASP A 282 -11.97 -5.45 10.24
C ASP A 282 -11.19 -6.77 10.37
N TRP A 283 -10.04 -6.71 11.05
CA TRP A 283 -9.28 -7.92 11.40
C TRP A 283 -10.12 -9.00 12.10
N ASN A 284 -11.00 -8.67 13.02
CA ASN A 284 -11.71 -9.66 13.83
C ASN A 284 -12.83 -10.38 13.07
N THR A 285 -13.42 -9.69 12.10
CA THR A 285 -14.55 -10.17 11.29
C THR A 285 -14.11 -10.86 10.01
N GLU A 286 -12.99 -10.42 9.42
CA GLU A 286 -12.56 -10.82 8.08
C GLU A 286 -11.26 -11.64 8.07
N THR A 287 -10.63 -11.90 9.22
CA THR A 287 -9.45 -12.77 9.28
C THR A 287 -9.80 -14.13 8.67
N PRO A 288 -9.07 -14.57 7.63
CA PRO A 288 -9.34 -15.85 6.98
C PRO A 288 -9.11 -17.00 7.94
N ARG A 289 -10.00 -17.99 7.83
CA ARG A 289 -9.84 -19.30 8.46
C ARG A 289 -9.33 -20.25 7.38
N PHE A 290 -8.03 -20.54 7.40
CA PHE A 290 -7.45 -21.50 6.46
C PHE A 290 -7.85 -22.91 6.86
N GLU A 291 -8.82 -23.50 6.15
CA GLU A 291 -9.15 -24.92 6.30
C GLU A 291 -8.18 -25.79 5.51
N GLY A 292 -7.24 -26.46 6.18
CA GLY A 292 -6.56 -27.71 5.75
C GLY A 292 -5.81 -27.75 4.41
N LYS A 293 -5.95 -26.76 3.54
CA LYS A 293 -5.25 -26.59 2.27
C LYS A 293 -4.68 -25.18 2.28
N LYS A 294 -3.37 -25.08 2.04
CA LYS A 294 -2.71 -23.79 1.85
C LYS A 294 -3.44 -23.02 0.74
N PRO A 295 -3.61 -21.69 0.88
CA PRO A 295 -4.12 -20.85 -0.20
C PRO A 295 -3.33 -21.12 -1.48
N ALA A 296 -4.06 -21.32 -2.58
CA ALA A 296 -3.48 -21.50 -3.91
C ALA A 296 -2.81 -20.22 -4.42
#